data_AF-A0A9W7BH18-F1
#
_entry.id   AF-A0A9W7BH18-F1
#
_cell.length_a   1.000
_cell.length_b   1.000
_cell.length_c   1.000
_cell.angle_alpha   90.00
_cell.angle_beta   90.00
_cell.angle_gamma   90.00
#
_symmetry.space_group_name_H-M   'P 1'
#
loop_
_entity.id
_entity.type
_entity.pdbx_description
1 polymer ?
#
loop_
_entity_poly.entity_id
_entity_poly.type
_entity_poly.pdbx_seq_one_letter_code
_entity_poly.pdbx_strand_id
1 'polypeptide(L)'
;MKFHVSSLLLVLAGLTTIHAAPNPSKVFDFRGCTTGSPVTESVHETLLASPINGPTCGADGLRLDGNDDYADIDDFEFGGTTSFEVYVKYDSFNSVSRVFDFSNGEASDNVILYNSGTTSTIGWDVYQGSTPKYFTTSNFDSSTWTHVVVTVSGNTRKVYKNGAPAGTKTDGLEPNVLTRTQHWLGRSAWSHNDYFDGTIAYVKMWHGVELQQSDVTDLYTPHNTAHHFWDFRGCTTGGTVTDSIAGDLVATPMNGPVCGADGLRLDGNNEYADIDDWEWGGTTSIEVYVKYDSFNEYSRVFDFGNGENNDNVVLCNTETTSTIRWAVFQESTNKAIETSNFDSASWTHVVATVSGTTMKVYKNGVLAGTKTDAYEPNVLTRTQHWLGRGAWSNDGYTDGTIAYVKMWHGVELQQSDVTTLYVAREKCVASTSPSDNGSDGNLYCINGGTVSGVSGSCTCTSCNTGFGGSSCQDPLSCVASTSPSDTGSDGNLYCINGGTVSGVSGSCTCTCADGYGGSGCEAPEPDMIDGEGDASTLALSFTSVIVVLAAVIGNLW
;
A
#
# COMPACT_ATOMS: atom_id res chain seq x y z
N MET A 1 -15.36 60.52 15.94
CA MET A 1 -14.11 59.75 15.86
C MET A 1 -14.45 58.28 15.96
N LYS A 2 -14.23 57.53 14.87
CA LYS A 2 -14.35 56.07 14.83
C LYS A 2 -13.16 55.48 15.58
N PHE A 3 -13.39 54.54 16.50
CA PHE A 3 -12.37 53.56 16.87
C PHE A 3 -12.97 52.17 16.67
N HIS A 4 -12.31 51.40 15.80
CA HIS A 4 -12.63 50.03 15.45
C HIS A 4 -12.41 49.11 16.65
N VAL A 5 -13.42 48.29 16.97
CA VAL A 5 -13.21 47.05 17.71
C VAL A 5 -12.84 46.00 16.66
N SER A 6 -11.57 45.60 16.64
CA SER A 6 -11.10 44.50 15.82
C SER A 6 -11.50 43.20 16.51
N SER A 7 -12.38 42.43 15.87
CA SER A 7 -12.72 41.07 16.25
C SER A 7 -11.50 40.19 16.06
N LEU A 8 -10.89 39.76 17.16
CA LEU A 8 -9.86 38.74 17.15
C LEU A 8 -10.53 37.40 16.83
N LEU A 9 -10.42 37.00 15.56
CA LEU A 9 -10.81 35.69 15.07
C LEU A 9 -9.87 34.66 15.73
N LEU A 10 -10.35 33.98 16.76
CA LEU A 10 -9.67 32.82 17.32
C LEU A 10 -9.79 31.70 16.28
N VAL A 11 -8.76 31.55 15.46
CA VAL A 11 -8.57 30.34 14.65
C VAL A 11 -8.32 29.22 15.66
N LEU A 12 -9.37 28.49 16.01
CA LEU A 12 -9.23 27.19 16.62
C LEU A 12 -8.49 26.34 15.58
N ALA A 13 -7.19 26.14 15.78
CA ALA A 13 -6.47 25.06 15.13
C ALA A 13 -7.29 23.80 15.41
N GLY A 14 -7.84 23.20 14.35
CA GLY A 14 -8.57 21.95 14.46
C GLY A 14 -7.61 20.92 15.03
N LEU A 15 -7.78 20.58 16.30
CA LEU A 15 -7.41 19.26 16.78
C LEU A 15 -8.25 18.30 15.94
N THR A 16 -7.66 17.74 14.90
CA THR A 16 -8.15 16.50 14.31
C THR A 16 -8.04 15.47 15.41
N THR A 17 -9.12 15.29 16.17
CA THR A 17 -9.31 14.04 16.90
C THR A 17 -9.17 12.93 15.87
N ILE A 18 -8.15 12.09 16.03
CA ILE A 18 -8.03 10.84 15.27
C ILE A 18 -9.31 10.07 15.57
N HIS A 19 -10.23 10.09 14.62
CA HIS A 19 -11.46 9.34 14.69
C HIS A 19 -11.08 7.91 14.34
N ALA A 20 -11.07 7.01 15.33
CA ALA A 20 -10.93 5.59 15.05
C ALA A 20 -12.29 5.06 14.58
N ALA A 21 -12.31 4.25 13.51
CA ALA A 21 -13.51 3.54 13.12
C ALA A 21 -14.07 2.75 14.34
N PRO A 22 -15.41 2.69 14.50
CA PRO A 22 -16.00 1.95 15.61
C PRO A 22 -15.59 0.47 15.56
N ASN A 23 -15.58 -0.20 16.72
CA ASN A 23 -15.23 -1.61 16.78
C ASN A 23 -16.32 -2.50 16.13
N PRO A 24 -15.95 -3.53 15.36
CA PRO A 24 -16.89 -4.49 14.81
C PRO A 24 -17.55 -5.33 15.92
N SER A 25 -18.79 -5.75 15.67
CA SER A 25 -19.55 -6.67 16.52
C SER A 25 -19.26 -8.15 16.24
N LYS A 26 -18.74 -8.46 15.04
CA LYS A 26 -18.29 -9.79 14.60
C LYS A 26 -17.10 -9.64 13.67
N VAL A 27 -16.10 -10.50 13.82
CA VAL A 27 -14.93 -10.57 12.92
C VAL A 27 -14.60 -12.01 12.61
N PHE A 28 -14.65 -12.36 11.32
CA PHE A 28 -14.14 -13.62 10.79
C PHE A 28 -12.94 -13.30 9.89
N ASP A 29 -11.73 -13.55 10.40
CA ASP A 29 -10.48 -13.36 9.64
C ASP A 29 -9.90 -14.72 9.25
N PHE A 30 -9.88 -14.98 7.95
CA PHE A 30 -9.42 -16.24 7.36
C PHE A 30 -7.92 -16.19 7.01
N ARG A 31 -7.25 -15.04 7.16
CA ARG A 31 -5.82 -14.95 6.85
C ARG A 31 -5.01 -15.78 7.83
N GLY A 32 -4.20 -16.69 7.31
CA GLY A 32 -3.43 -17.62 8.12
C GLY A 32 -4.26 -18.73 8.77
N CYS A 33 -5.50 -18.96 8.33
CA CYS A 33 -6.28 -20.10 8.80
C CYS A 33 -5.63 -21.44 8.42
N THR A 34 -6.12 -22.53 9.02
CA THR A 34 -5.65 -23.89 8.74
C THR A 34 -6.68 -24.63 7.91
N THR A 35 -6.27 -25.22 6.78
CA THR A 35 -7.18 -25.93 5.87
C THR A 35 -7.99 -27.00 6.59
N GLY A 36 -9.31 -27.01 6.38
CA GLY A 36 -10.24 -27.94 7.01
C GLY A 36 -10.59 -27.64 8.47
N SER A 37 -10.01 -26.61 9.08
CA SER A 37 -10.35 -26.19 10.45
C SER A 37 -11.31 -25.00 10.43
N PRO A 38 -12.30 -24.94 11.35
CA PRO A 38 -13.13 -23.76 11.50
C PRO A 38 -12.32 -22.52 11.93
N VAL A 39 -12.77 -21.34 11.51
CA VAL A 39 -12.27 -20.05 12.00
C VAL A 39 -13.17 -19.56 13.12
N THR A 40 -12.60 -19.20 14.28
CA THR A 40 -13.36 -18.65 15.41
C THR A 40 -13.52 -17.14 15.26
N GLU A 41 -14.73 -16.65 15.55
CA GLU A 41 -15.06 -15.22 15.58
C GLU A 41 -14.22 -14.48 16.64
N SER A 42 -13.49 -13.42 16.29
CA SER A 42 -12.44 -12.87 17.18
C SER A 42 -12.88 -11.79 18.18
N VAL A 43 -14.15 -11.37 18.18
CA VAL A 43 -14.65 -10.36 19.14
C VAL A 43 -15.19 -11.02 20.41
N HIS A 44 -16.02 -12.06 20.29
CA HIS A 44 -16.64 -12.75 21.42
C HIS A 44 -16.21 -14.22 21.55
N GLU A 45 -15.56 -14.78 20.51
CA GLU A 45 -15.04 -16.16 20.49
C GLU A 45 -16.10 -17.26 20.68
N THR A 46 -17.35 -16.99 20.28
CA THR A 46 -18.47 -17.95 20.45
C THR A 46 -18.98 -18.59 19.16
N LEU A 47 -18.64 -18.03 17.99
CA LEU A 47 -19.15 -18.49 16.69
C LEU A 47 -18.00 -19.06 15.85
N LEU A 48 -18.30 -20.10 15.09
CA LEU A 48 -17.38 -20.74 14.16
C LEU A 48 -17.82 -20.52 12.71
N ALA A 49 -16.87 -20.24 11.83
CA ALA A 49 -17.03 -20.35 10.38
C ALA A 49 -16.41 -21.68 9.93
N SER A 50 -17.26 -22.67 9.64
CA SER A 50 -16.85 -24.03 9.28
C SER A 50 -16.69 -24.17 7.76
N PRO A 51 -15.51 -24.57 7.25
CA PRO A 51 -15.32 -24.85 5.82
C PRO A 51 -16.06 -26.13 5.41
N ILE A 52 -16.77 -26.09 4.28
CA ILE A 52 -17.53 -27.21 3.73
C ILE A 52 -17.06 -27.50 2.30
N ASN A 53 -16.93 -28.79 1.96
CA ASN A 53 -16.51 -29.35 0.67
C ASN A 53 -15.02 -29.17 0.27
N GLY A 54 -14.23 -28.52 1.10
CA GLY A 54 -12.78 -28.51 1.01
C GLY A 54 -12.11 -27.21 0.59
N PRO A 55 -12.63 -26.01 0.95
CA PRO A 55 -11.91 -24.77 0.68
C PRO A 55 -10.56 -24.80 1.39
N THR A 56 -9.57 -24.20 0.74
CA THR A 56 -8.20 -24.18 1.23
C THR A 56 -7.93 -22.89 2.00
N CYS A 57 -7.20 -22.98 3.09
CA CYS A 57 -6.75 -21.80 3.83
C CYS A 57 -5.29 -21.48 3.50
N GLY A 58 -4.95 -20.20 3.51
CA GLY A 58 -3.58 -19.73 3.38
C GLY A 58 -3.34 -18.39 4.05
N ALA A 59 -2.13 -17.84 3.89
CA ALA A 59 -1.76 -16.53 4.42
C ALA A 59 -2.73 -15.41 3.99
N ASP A 60 -3.32 -15.57 2.82
CA ASP A 60 -4.18 -14.61 2.14
C ASP A 60 -5.67 -14.73 2.51
N GLY A 61 -6.13 -15.86 3.05
CA GLY A 61 -7.54 -16.08 3.36
C GLY A 61 -8.06 -17.47 3.04
N LEU A 62 -9.39 -17.59 3.03
CA LEU A 62 -10.13 -18.79 2.62
C LEU A 62 -10.31 -18.76 1.10
N ARG A 63 -9.71 -19.72 0.40
CA ARG A 63 -9.81 -19.93 -1.04
C ARG A 63 -10.93 -20.94 -1.34
N LEU A 64 -11.89 -20.50 -2.13
CA LEU A 64 -13.01 -21.27 -2.64
C LEU A 64 -12.84 -21.48 -4.16
N ASP A 65 -13.20 -22.67 -4.63
CA ASP A 65 -12.88 -23.14 -5.98
C ASP A 65 -13.94 -22.84 -7.06
N GLY A 66 -15.08 -22.25 -6.68
CA GLY A 66 -16.18 -21.94 -7.58
C GLY A 66 -17.09 -23.09 -7.96
N ASN A 67 -16.87 -24.30 -7.43
CA ASN A 67 -17.68 -25.48 -7.78
C ASN A 67 -18.69 -25.83 -6.70
N ASP A 68 -18.22 -26.08 -5.47
CA ASP A 68 -19.07 -26.48 -4.34
C ASP A 68 -18.55 -26.06 -2.96
N ASP A 69 -17.39 -25.39 -2.90
CA ASP A 69 -16.79 -24.88 -1.67
C ASP A 69 -17.59 -23.71 -1.07
N TYR A 70 -17.76 -23.73 0.26
CA TYR A 70 -18.30 -22.61 1.02
C TYR A 70 -17.88 -22.67 2.49
N ALA A 71 -18.12 -21.60 3.24
CA ALA A 71 -18.05 -21.62 4.70
C ALA A 71 -19.44 -21.37 5.30
N ASP A 72 -19.75 -22.11 6.36
CA ASP A 72 -20.99 -21.98 7.13
C ASP A 72 -20.70 -21.39 8.50
N ILE A 73 -21.25 -20.23 8.79
CA ILE A 73 -21.08 -19.53 10.07
C ILE A 73 -22.19 -19.98 11.02
N ASP A 74 -21.83 -20.27 12.27
CA ASP A 74 -22.81 -20.54 13.33
C ASP A 74 -23.88 -19.44 13.39
N ASP A 75 -25.15 -19.85 13.45
CA ASP A 75 -26.27 -18.93 13.36
C ASP A 75 -26.30 -17.92 14.52
N PHE A 76 -26.53 -16.65 14.20
CA PHE A 76 -26.67 -15.58 15.18
C PHE A 76 -27.79 -14.59 14.81
N GLU A 77 -28.32 -13.90 15.82
CA GLU A 77 -29.35 -12.88 15.63
C GLU A 77 -28.73 -11.56 15.13
N PHE A 78 -29.29 -11.01 14.06
CA PHE A 78 -29.02 -9.64 13.64
C PHE A 78 -30.15 -9.03 12.79
N GLY A 79 -30.17 -7.70 12.71
CA GLY A 79 -31.00 -6.94 11.78
C GLY A 79 -30.90 -5.44 12.04
N GLY A 80 -31.90 -4.66 11.59
CA GLY A 80 -31.89 -3.21 11.76
C GLY A 80 -30.74 -2.54 11.00
N THR A 81 -30.29 -1.39 11.51
CA THR A 81 -29.09 -0.72 10.98
C THR A 81 -27.89 -1.66 11.08
N THR A 82 -27.20 -1.91 9.97
CA THR A 82 -26.03 -2.78 9.96
C THR A 82 -25.04 -2.41 8.87
N SER A 83 -23.76 -2.69 9.13
CA SER A 83 -22.68 -2.55 8.15
C SER A 83 -21.87 -3.83 8.06
N PHE A 84 -21.36 -4.13 6.86
CA PHE A 84 -20.43 -5.23 6.60
C PHE A 84 -19.20 -4.71 5.89
N GLU A 85 -18.04 -5.21 6.27
CA GLU A 85 -16.77 -4.98 5.58
C GLU A 85 -16.25 -6.33 5.09
N VAL A 86 -15.84 -6.39 3.83
CA VAL A 86 -15.20 -7.56 3.24
C VAL A 86 -13.94 -7.15 2.48
N TYR A 87 -12.92 -8.00 2.55
CA TYR A 87 -11.76 -7.92 1.66
C TYR A 87 -11.67 -9.23 0.89
N VAL A 88 -11.87 -9.12 -0.42
CA VAL A 88 -12.15 -10.27 -1.30
C VAL A 88 -11.40 -10.13 -2.61
N LYS A 89 -10.92 -11.25 -3.15
CA LYS A 89 -10.31 -11.36 -4.47
C LYS A 89 -11.07 -12.38 -5.28
N TYR A 90 -11.75 -11.94 -6.33
CA TYR A 90 -12.36 -12.84 -7.32
C TYR A 90 -11.30 -13.37 -8.27
N ASP A 91 -11.26 -14.68 -8.48
CA ASP A 91 -10.44 -15.29 -9.52
C ASP A 91 -11.22 -15.48 -10.81
N SER A 92 -12.52 -15.79 -10.72
CA SER A 92 -13.47 -15.72 -11.83
C SER A 92 -14.87 -15.31 -11.37
N PHE A 93 -15.64 -14.66 -12.26
CA PHE A 93 -17.01 -14.19 -11.96
C PHE A 93 -18.06 -15.20 -12.43
N ASN A 94 -18.31 -16.19 -11.58
CA ASN A 94 -19.41 -17.14 -11.73
C ASN A 94 -20.78 -16.46 -11.63
N SER A 95 -21.82 -17.10 -12.19
CA SER A 95 -23.13 -16.47 -12.37
C SER A 95 -23.81 -16.20 -11.03
N VAL A 96 -23.92 -14.91 -10.68
CA VAL A 96 -24.58 -14.46 -9.46
C VAL A 96 -23.99 -15.16 -8.23
N SER A 97 -22.66 -15.27 -8.15
CA SER A 97 -21.97 -15.91 -7.02
C SER A 97 -21.92 -14.99 -5.79
N ARG A 98 -21.95 -15.57 -4.59
CA ARG A 98 -22.07 -14.83 -3.33
C ARG A 98 -20.70 -14.62 -2.68
N VAL A 99 -20.39 -13.39 -2.27
CA VAL A 99 -19.40 -13.20 -1.22
C VAL A 99 -20.00 -13.71 0.10
N PHE A 100 -21.22 -13.30 0.42
CA PHE A 100 -22.02 -13.86 1.52
C PHE A 100 -23.52 -13.91 1.19
N ASP A 101 -24.23 -14.86 1.80
CA ASP A 101 -25.69 -15.00 1.79
C ASP A 101 -26.19 -15.41 3.18
N PHE A 102 -26.77 -14.44 3.89
CA PHE A 102 -27.38 -14.68 5.20
C PHE A 102 -28.89 -14.70 5.04
N SER A 103 -29.54 -15.85 5.22
CA SER A 103 -30.96 -16.02 4.87
C SER A 103 -31.69 -17.18 5.55
N ASN A 104 -33.00 -17.26 5.31
CA ASN A 104 -33.85 -18.42 5.64
C ASN A 104 -34.21 -19.22 4.37
N GLY A 105 -33.29 -19.24 3.39
CA GLY A 105 -33.52 -19.81 2.08
C GLY A 105 -33.87 -18.78 1.00
N GLU A 106 -34.42 -19.27 -0.11
CA GLU A 106 -34.70 -18.47 -1.29
C GLU A 106 -35.70 -17.34 -1.01
N ALA A 107 -35.31 -16.09 -1.27
CA ALA A 107 -36.15 -14.90 -1.11
C ALA A 107 -36.86 -14.83 0.26
N SER A 108 -36.13 -15.17 1.32
CA SER A 108 -36.61 -15.28 2.69
C SER A 108 -35.61 -14.60 3.63
N ASP A 109 -35.85 -13.31 3.89
CA ASP A 109 -35.05 -12.45 4.78
C ASP A 109 -33.54 -12.37 4.42
N ASN A 110 -33.19 -12.59 3.14
CA ASN A 110 -31.81 -12.55 2.65
C ASN A 110 -31.12 -11.19 2.86
N VAL A 111 -29.85 -11.24 3.25
CA VAL A 111 -28.89 -10.14 3.23
C VAL A 111 -27.68 -10.63 2.43
N ILE A 112 -27.49 -10.08 1.23
CA ILE A 112 -26.58 -10.67 0.24
C ILE A 112 -25.64 -9.64 -0.39
N LEU A 113 -24.37 -10.03 -0.53
CA LEU A 113 -23.35 -9.34 -1.31
C LEU A 113 -22.84 -10.28 -2.40
N TYR A 114 -22.90 -9.86 -3.65
CA TYR A 114 -22.71 -10.74 -4.80
C TYR A 114 -22.22 -10.00 -6.04
N ASN A 115 -21.80 -10.73 -7.08
CA ASN A 115 -21.52 -10.18 -8.41
C ASN A 115 -22.74 -10.35 -9.35
N SER A 116 -23.08 -9.36 -10.17
CA SER A 116 -24.29 -9.44 -11.02
C SER A 116 -24.07 -10.26 -12.30
N GLY A 117 -24.86 -11.31 -12.50
CA GLY A 117 -24.69 -12.23 -13.64
C GLY A 117 -23.27 -12.82 -13.64
N THR A 118 -22.63 -12.89 -14.80
CA THR A 118 -21.20 -13.24 -14.93
C THR A 118 -20.29 -12.00 -15.00
N THR A 119 -20.78 -10.84 -14.56
CA THR A 119 -20.03 -9.58 -14.54
C THR A 119 -19.41 -9.34 -13.18
N SER A 120 -18.50 -8.36 -13.09
CA SER A 120 -17.92 -7.91 -11.84
C SER A 120 -18.77 -6.87 -11.09
N THR A 121 -19.97 -6.53 -11.57
CA THR A 121 -20.81 -5.50 -10.95
C THR A 121 -21.19 -5.91 -9.52
N ILE A 122 -20.97 -5.05 -8.53
CA ILE A 122 -21.30 -5.34 -7.12
C ILE A 122 -22.82 -5.23 -6.95
N GLY A 123 -23.44 -6.24 -6.36
CA GLY A 123 -24.84 -6.25 -5.90
C GLY A 123 -24.94 -6.33 -4.38
N TRP A 124 -25.78 -5.47 -3.79
CA TRP A 124 -26.04 -5.36 -2.36
C TRP A 124 -27.55 -5.34 -2.09
N ASP A 125 -28.12 -6.51 -1.80
CA ASP A 125 -29.56 -6.65 -1.66
C ASP A 125 -29.97 -7.04 -0.25
N VAL A 126 -31.13 -6.53 0.14
CA VAL A 126 -31.78 -6.87 1.41
C VAL A 126 -33.22 -7.26 1.12
N TYR A 127 -33.65 -8.36 1.73
CA TYR A 127 -35.01 -8.85 1.73
C TYR A 127 -35.60 -8.75 3.13
N GLN A 128 -36.85 -8.28 3.22
CA GLN A 128 -37.66 -8.33 4.44
C GLN A 128 -38.82 -9.29 4.21
N GLY A 129 -38.75 -10.47 4.81
CA GLY A 129 -39.50 -11.63 4.33
C GLY A 129 -39.20 -11.88 2.86
N SER A 130 -40.22 -11.82 2.00
CA SER A 130 -40.10 -11.94 0.55
C SER A 130 -40.02 -10.62 -0.22
N THR A 131 -39.96 -9.48 0.48
CA THR A 131 -39.92 -8.16 -0.17
C THR A 131 -38.48 -7.75 -0.45
N PRO A 132 -38.03 -7.68 -1.72
CA PRO A 132 -36.64 -7.37 -2.04
C PRO A 132 -36.40 -5.87 -2.17
N LYS A 133 -35.16 -5.46 -1.90
CA LYS A 133 -34.59 -4.21 -2.38
C LYS A 133 -33.28 -4.49 -3.09
N TYR A 134 -33.24 -4.13 -4.38
CA TYR A 134 -32.09 -4.36 -5.24
C TYR A 134 -31.16 -3.15 -5.28
N PHE A 135 -29.84 -3.35 -5.24
CA PHE A 135 -28.89 -2.28 -5.47
C PHE A 135 -27.60 -2.80 -6.10
N THR A 136 -27.38 -2.46 -7.36
CA THR A 136 -26.11 -2.69 -8.04
C THR A 136 -25.36 -1.38 -8.25
N THR A 137 -24.04 -1.39 -8.09
CA THR A 137 -23.17 -0.25 -8.34
C THR A 137 -21.71 -0.70 -8.49
N SER A 138 -20.89 0.12 -9.14
CA SER A 138 -19.44 -0.12 -9.28
C SER A 138 -19.12 -1.54 -9.76
N ASN A 139 -17.87 -1.97 -9.59
CA ASN A 139 -17.41 -3.30 -9.94
C ASN A 139 -16.37 -3.78 -8.93
N PHE A 140 -16.34 -5.08 -8.64
CA PHE A 140 -15.17 -5.75 -8.08
C PHE A 140 -13.99 -5.65 -9.06
N ASP A 141 -12.78 -5.57 -8.54
CA ASP A 141 -11.58 -5.63 -9.37
C ASP A 141 -11.25 -7.11 -9.65
N SER A 142 -11.10 -7.45 -10.93
CA SER A 142 -10.79 -8.83 -11.34
C SER A 142 -9.38 -9.20 -10.90
N SER A 143 -9.20 -10.40 -10.34
CA SER A 143 -7.90 -10.98 -9.97
C SER A 143 -7.05 -10.11 -9.05
N THR A 144 -7.67 -9.16 -8.35
CA THR A 144 -7.05 -8.24 -7.42
C THR A 144 -7.94 -8.07 -6.20
N TRP A 145 -7.33 -7.74 -5.07
CA TRP A 145 -8.07 -7.56 -3.84
C TRP A 145 -8.95 -6.32 -3.92
N THR A 146 -10.23 -6.48 -3.57
CA THR A 146 -11.20 -5.40 -3.45
C THR A 146 -11.65 -5.29 -2.00
N HIS A 147 -11.50 -4.11 -1.41
CA HIS A 147 -12.13 -3.76 -0.14
C HIS A 147 -13.53 -3.21 -0.41
N VAL A 148 -14.54 -3.82 0.20
CA VAL A 148 -15.94 -3.40 0.04
C VAL A 148 -16.57 -3.24 1.40
N VAL A 149 -17.15 -2.07 1.64
CA VAL A 149 -18.05 -1.83 2.79
C VAL A 149 -19.45 -1.62 2.26
N VAL A 150 -20.42 -2.35 2.81
CA VAL A 150 -21.84 -2.15 2.52
C VAL A 150 -22.58 -1.79 3.79
N THR A 151 -23.47 -0.80 3.72
CA THR A 151 -24.27 -0.35 4.86
C THR A 151 -25.74 -0.31 4.52
N VAL A 152 -26.57 -0.47 5.55
CA VAL A 152 -28.01 -0.21 5.50
C VAL A 152 -28.44 0.48 6.80
N SER A 153 -29.16 1.59 6.67
CA SER A 153 -29.62 2.44 7.77
C SER A 153 -30.92 3.13 7.36
N GLY A 154 -32.01 2.78 8.03
CA GLY A 154 -33.37 3.14 7.62
C GLY A 154 -33.69 2.72 6.19
N ASN A 155 -33.88 3.70 5.31
CA ASN A 155 -34.15 3.46 3.88
C ASN A 155 -32.91 3.66 2.98
N THR A 156 -31.74 3.88 3.56
CA THR A 156 -30.52 4.19 2.83
C THR A 156 -29.59 2.99 2.84
N ARG A 157 -29.11 2.60 1.65
CA ARG A 157 -28.05 1.61 1.47
C ARG A 157 -26.87 2.27 0.79
N LYS A 158 -25.66 1.95 1.24
CA LYS A 158 -24.42 2.47 0.65
C LYS A 158 -23.48 1.32 0.32
N VAL A 159 -22.69 1.52 -0.73
CA VAL A 159 -21.56 0.67 -1.08
C VAL A 159 -20.35 1.58 -1.16
N TYR A 160 -19.27 1.16 -0.54
CA TYR A 160 -17.95 1.77 -0.62
C TYR A 160 -16.99 0.75 -1.22
N LYS A 161 -16.05 1.22 -2.03
CA LYS A 161 -15.02 0.40 -2.65
C LYS A 161 -13.67 1.06 -2.40
N ASN A 162 -12.71 0.30 -1.89
CA ASN A 162 -11.33 0.73 -1.70
C ASN A 162 -11.28 2.08 -0.97
N GLY A 163 -11.96 2.16 0.17
CA GLY A 163 -11.99 3.35 1.03
C GLY A 163 -12.86 4.51 0.54
N ALA A 164 -13.43 4.47 -0.67
CA ALA A 164 -14.18 5.56 -1.28
C ALA A 164 -15.67 5.23 -1.51
N PRO A 165 -16.58 6.23 -1.59
CA PRO A 165 -17.98 6.00 -1.92
C PRO A 165 -18.12 5.42 -3.34
N ALA A 166 -18.76 4.26 -3.45
CA ALA A 166 -19.04 3.60 -4.73
C ALA A 166 -20.51 3.74 -5.16
N GLY A 167 -21.43 3.95 -4.22
CA GLY A 167 -22.81 4.27 -4.53
C GLY A 167 -23.67 4.47 -3.29
N THR A 168 -24.80 5.16 -3.46
CA THR A 168 -25.83 5.32 -2.43
C THR A 168 -27.21 5.19 -3.05
N LYS A 169 -28.12 4.51 -2.37
CA LYS A 169 -29.51 4.33 -2.80
C LYS A 169 -30.47 4.52 -1.64
N THR A 170 -31.45 5.43 -1.81
CA THR A 170 -32.45 5.79 -0.79
C THR A 170 -33.82 5.18 -1.15
N ASP A 171 -33.86 3.85 -1.23
CA ASP A 171 -35.07 3.07 -1.46
C ASP A 171 -35.10 1.77 -0.65
N GLY A 172 -34.13 1.59 0.24
CA GLY A 172 -33.85 0.37 0.98
C GLY A 172 -34.85 0.09 2.10
N LEU A 173 -34.58 -1.00 2.79
CA LEU A 173 -35.19 -1.41 4.04
C LEU A 173 -34.10 -2.05 4.89
N GLU A 174 -34.24 -1.98 6.21
CA GLU A 174 -33.36 -2.70 7.11
C GLU A 174 -33.77 -4.18 7.18
N PRO A 175 -32.80 -5.11 7.33
CA PRO A 175 -33.12 -6.51 7.57
C PRO A 175 -33.95 -6.67 8.85
N ASN A 176 -34.88 -7.63 8.87
CA ASN A 176 -35.55 -7.99 10.11
C ASN A 176 -34.52 -8.49 11.15
N VAL A 177 -34.73 -8.11 12.42
CA VAL A 177 -33.95 -8.64 13.56
C VAL A 177 -34.46 -10.05 13.86
N LEU A 178 -33.67 -11.04 13.45
CA LEU A 178 -33.94 -12.46 13.69
C LEU A 178 -32.65 -13.28 13.52
N THR A 179 -32.67 -14.52 14.00
CA THR A 179 -31.65 -15.53 13.69
C THR A 179 -32.03 -16.21 12.38
N ARG A 180 -31.18 -16.07 11.37
CA ARG A 180 -31.33 -16.75 10.07
C ARG A 180 -30.76 -18.17 10.16
N THR A 181 -31.27 -19.10 9.37
CA THR A 181 -30.81 -20.51 9.39
C THR A 181 -29.64 -20.80 8.45
N GLN A 182 -29.19 -19.79 7.69
CA GLN A 182 -28.10 -19.90 6.72
C GLN A 182 -27.24 -18.65 6.87
N HIS A 183 -25.97 -18.81 7.26
CA HIS A 183 -24.99 -17.73 7.27
C HIS A 183 -23.78 -18.15 6.42
N TRP A 184 -23.95 -18.15 5.11
CA TRP A 184 -22.96 -18.72 4.20
C TRP A 184 -22.03 -17.67 3.60
N LEU A 185 -20.76 -18.04 3.46
CA LEU A 185 -19.78 -17.35 2.63
C LEU A 185 -19.50 -18.19 1.39
N GLY A 186 -19.54 -17.58 0.21
CA GLY A 186 -19.23 -18.27 -1.05
C GLY A 186 -20.38 -19.02 -1.72
N ARG A 187 -21.55 -19.12 -1.06
CA ARG A 187 -22.71 -19.90 -1.52
C ARG A 187 -24.01 -19.11 -1.51
N SER A 188 -24.87 -19.38 -2.49
CA SER A 188 -26.21 -18.83 -2.63
C SER A 188 -27.30 -19.73 -2.03
N ALA A 189 -28.33 -19.09 -1.46
CA ALA A 189 -29.56 -19.76 -1.06
C ALA A 189 -30.41 -20.25 -2.26
N TRP A 190 -30.25 -19.62 -3.42
CA TRP A 190 -30.81 -20.09 -4.69
C TRP A 190 -29.92 -21.19 -5.26
N SER A 191 -30.48 -22.38 -5.44
CA SER A 191 -29.76 -23.58 -5.90
C SER A 191 -29.28 -23.54 -7.35
N HIS A 192 -29.76 -22.58 -8.14
CA HIS A 192 -29.38 -22.40 -9.55
C HIS A 192 -28.32 -21.31 -9.77
N ASN A 193 -27.85 -20.65 -8.70
CA ASN A 193 -26.72 -19.73 -8.78
C ASN A 193 -25.42 -20.49 -8.53
N ASP A 194 -24.34 -19.99 -9.12
CA ASP A 194 -23.04 -20.62 -9.04
C ASP A 194 -22.30 -20.26 -7.74
N TYR A 195 -21.30 -21.06 -7.38
CA TYR A 195 -20.44 -20.81 -6.22
C TYR A 195 -19.37 -19.76 -6.52
N PHE A 196 -18.85 -19.13 -5.48
CA PHE A 196 -17.79 -18.13 -5.57
C PHE A 196 -16.43 -18.77 -5.87
N ASP A 197 -15.74 -18.30 -6.92
CA ASP A 197 -14.36 -18.64 -7.23
C ASP A 197 -13.42 -17.49 -6.85
N GLY A 198 -12.65 -17.69 -5.79
CA GLY A 198 -11.74 -16.66 -5.31
C GLY A 198 -11.34 -16.83 -3.85
N THR A 199 -10.76 -15.79 -3.28
CA THR A 199 -10.27 -15.77 -1.90
C THR A 199 -10.99 -14.70 -1.08
N ILE A 200 -11.49 -15.06 0.10
CA ILE A 200 -12.03 -14.12 1.09
C ILE A 200 -11.00 -14.01 2.22
N ALA A 201 -10.44 -12.81 2.44
CA ALA A 201 -9.51 -12.56 3.54
C ALA A 201 -10.27 -12.47 4.87
N TYR A 202 -11.30 -11.62 4.93
CA TYR A 202 -12.10 -11.44 6.12
C TYR A 202 -13.51 -10.94 5.80
N VAL A 203 -14.42 -11.17 6.75
CA VAL A 203 -15.76 -10.57 6.82
C VAL A 203 -15.92 -9.99 8.23
N LYS A 204 -16.23 -8.69 8.32
CA LYS A 204 -16.55 -8.02 9.59
C LYS A 204 -17.95 -7.44 9.54
N MET A 205 -18.58 -7.34 10.70
CA MET A 205 -19.94 -6.81 10.82
C MET A 205 -20.06 -5.85 11.99
N TRP A 206 -20.82 -4.78 11.78
CA TRP A 206 -21.25 -3.84 12.81
C TRP A 206 -22.77 -3.85 12.92
N HIS A 207 -23.29 -4.56 13.92
CA HIS A 207 -24.71 -4.58 14.24
C HIS A 207 -25.11 -3.30 15.00
N GLY A 208 -26.16 -2.61 14.52
CA GLY A 208 -26.65 -1.36 15.10
C GLY A 208 -25.87 -0.12 14.72
N VAL A 209 -24.89 -0.22 13.81
CA VAL A 209 -24.02 0.90 13.41
C VAL A 209 -23.95 1.01 11.89
N GLU A 210 -24.19 2.23 11.40
CA GLU A 210 -23.90 2.61 10.02
C GLU A 210 -22.48 3.21 9.95
N LEU A 211 -21.56 2.51 9.29
CA LEU A 211 -20.23 3.05 9.02
C LEU A 211 -20.33 4.29 8.10
N GLN A 212 -19.67 5.36 8.51
CA GLN A 212 -19.55 6.60 7.78
C GLN A 212 -18.34 6.57 6.85
N GLN A 213 -18.27 7.52 5.91
CA GLN A 213 -17.14 7.61 4.97
C GLN A 213 -15.78 7.70 5.69
N SER A 214 -15.70 8.42 6.82
CA SER A 214 -14.47 8.48 7.61
C SER A 214 -14.09 7.10 8.14
N ASP A 215 -15.03 6.38 8.75
CA ASP A 215 -14.79 5.01 9.24
C ASP A 215 -14.25 4.11 8.12
N VAL A 216 -14.84 4.21 6.92
CA VAL A 216 -14.44 3.41 5.76
C VAL A 216 -13.07 3.81 5.22
N THR A 217 -12.74 5.10 5.24
CA THR A 217 -11.39 5.58 4.89
C THR A 217 -10.36 5.04 5.87
N ASP A 218 -10.66 5.07 7.17
CA ASP A 218 -9.76 4.58 8.22
C ASP A 218 -9.57 3.05 8.11
N LEU A 219 -10.65 2.30 7.83
CA LEU A 219 -10.61 0.85 7.61
C LEU A 219 -9.84 0.43 6.35
N TYR A 220 -9.87 1.25 5.29
CA TYR A 220 -9.15 0.95 4.05
C TYR A 220 -7.70 1.44 4.05
N THR A 221 -7.41 2.51 4.80
CA THR A 221 -6.07 3.06 4.86
C THR A 221 -5.13 1.95 5.29
N PRO A 222 -4.11 1.60 4.49
CA PRO A 222 -3.10 0.64 4.91
C PRO A 222 -2.60 1.11 6.28
N HIS A 223 -2.72 0.26 7.30
CA HIS A 223 -2.29 0.61 8.64
C HIS A 223 -0.75 0.71 8.73
N ASN A 224 -0.05 0.84 7.60
CA ASN A 224 1.40 0.84 7.46
C ASN A 224 2.05 2.23 7.59
N THR A 225 1.29 3.30 7.76
CA THR A 225 1.87 4.63 8.03
C THR A 225 2.21 4.71 9.51
N ALA A 226 3.50 4.52 9.84
CA ALA A 226 3.98 4.62 11.21
C ALA A 226 3.78 6.03 11.76
N HIS A 227 3.66 6.15 13.08
CA HIS A 227 3.64 7.44 13.77
C HIS A 227 5.07 7.93 14.04
N HIS A 228 5.99 7.00 14.27
CA HIS A 228 7.42 7.28 14.45
C HIS A 228 8.29 6.29 13.67
N PHE A 229 9.41 6.77 13.14
CA PHE A 229 10.38 5.97 12.43
C PHE A 229 11.81 6.49 12.65
N TRP A 230 12.61 5.68 13.34
CA TRP A 230 14.06 5.88 13.47
C TRP A 230 14.79 4.91 12.56
N ASP A 231 15.37 5.41 11.47
CA ASP A 231 16.20 4.65 10.54
C ASP A 231 17.68 4.93 10.81
N PHE A 232 18.39 3.94 11.35
CA PHE A 232 19.81 4.04 11.66
C PHE A 232 20.71 3.71 10.46
N ARG A 233 20.16 3.24 9.33
CA ARG A 233 20.96 2.90 8.15
C ARG A 233 21.56 4.13 7.51
N GLY A 234 22.88 4.21 7.53
CA GLY A 234 23.64 5.37 7.07
C GLY A 234 23.72 6.49 8.11
N CYS A 235 23.45 6.21 9.39
CA CYS A 235 23.70 7.17 10.45
C CYS A 235 25.20 7.50 10.58
N THR A 236 25.51 8.56 11.31
CA THR A 236 26.90 8.98 11.57
C THR A 236 27.28 8.58 12.99
N THR A 237 28.44 7.96 13.18
CA THR A 237 28.92 7.54 14.51
C THR A 237 28.97 8.72 15.47
N GLY A 238 28.33 8.58 16.63
CA GLY A 238 28.17 9.64 17.64
C GLY A 238 27.13 10.71 17.29
N GLY A 239 26.49 10.64 16.12
CA GLY A 239 25.38 11.49 15.72
C GLY A 239 24.04 10.95 16.19
N THR A 240 23.06 11.85 16.38
CA THR A 240 21.70 11.49 16.73
C THR A 240 20.89 11.07 15.49
N VAL A 241 19.83 10.30 15.69
CA VAL A 241 18.84 9.97 14.65
C VAL A 241 17.49 10.53 15.07
N THR A 242 16.94 11.45 14.29
CA THR A 242 15.62 12.04 14.54
C THR A 242 14.54 11.19 13.89
N ASP A 243 13.38 11.09 14.54
CA ASP A 243 12.18 10.51 13.95
C ASP A 243 11.89 11.17 12.59
N SER A 244 11.88 10.36 11.54
CA SER A 244 11.69 10.81 10.17
C SER A 244 10.23 11.08 9.79
N ILE A 245 9.28 10.78 10.68
CA ILE A 245 7.85 11.01 10.45
C ILE A 245 7.37 12.23 11.21
N ALA A 246 7.41 12.23 12.55
CA ALA A 246 6.93 13.37 13.35
C ALA A 246 7.99 14.48 13.47
N GLY A 247 9.28 14.13 13.37
CA GLY A 247 10.38 15.12 13.37
C GLY A 247 10.69 15.73 14.74
N ASP A 248 10.13 15.19 15.83
CA ASP A 248 10.15 15.76 17.17
C ASP A 248 10.94 14.92 18.20
N LEU A 249 11.03 13.61 18.01
CA LEU A 249 11.76 12.70 18.92
C LEU A 249 13.14 12.32 18.40
N VAL A 250 14.16 12.41 19.26
CA VAL A 250 15.56 12.15 18.91
C VAL A 250 16.10 10.92 19.63
N ALA A 251 16.67 9.98 18.87
CA ALA A 251 17.48 8.88 19.38
C ALA A 251 18.95 9.30 19.51
N THR A 252 19.47 9.30 20.72
CA THR A 252 20.84 9.69 21.07
C THR A 252 21.69 8.46 21.39
N PRO A 253 22.79 8.20 20.64
CA PRO A 253 23.68 7.08 20.95
C PRO A 253 24.47 7.35 22.24
N MET A 254 24.59 6.32 23.07
CA MET A 254 25.20 6.37 24.39
C MET A 254 26.35 5.36 24.47
N ASN A 255 27.49 5.80 25.02
CA ASN A 255 28.72 5.01 25.18
C ASN A 255 29.44 4.59 23.87
N GLY A 256 29.11 5.22 22.75
CA GLY A 256 29.88 5.11 21.51
C GLY A 256 29.52 4.03 20.49
N PRO A 257 28.24 3.61 20.32
CA PRO A 257 27.86 2.69 19.25
C PRO A 257 28.35 3.17 17.87
N VAL A 258 28.69 2.20 17.02
CA VAL A 258 29.21 2.48 15.68
C VAL A 258 28.05 2.50 14.68
N CYS A 259 27.87 3.61 13.98
CA CYS A 259 26.94 3.68 12.87
C CYS A 259 27.58 3.18 11.57
N GLY A 260 26.78 2.56 10.70
CA GLY A 260 27.19 2.17 9.36
C GLY A 260 26.04 2.17 8.36
N ALA A 261 26.33 1.72 7.13
CA ALA A 261 25.31 1.58 6.07
C ALA A 261 24.12 0.71 6.52
N ASP A 262 24.40 -0.29 7.35
CA ASP A 262 23.47 -1.30 7.81
C ASP A 262 22.66 -0.90 9.05
N GLY A 263 23.10 0.11 9.82
CA GLY A 263 22.41 0.50 11.04
C GLY A 263 23.33 0.92 12.18
N LEU A 264 22.75 0.96 13.38
CA LEU A 264 23.44 1.19 14.66
C LEU A 264 23.99 -0.13 15.17
N ARG A 265 25.32 -0.28 15.17
CA ARG A 265 26.01 -1.45 15.70
C ARG A 265 26.34 -1.27 17.19
N LEU A 266 25.97 -2.27 17.97
CA LEU A 266 26.14 -2.37 19.41
C LEU A 266 27.06 -3.57 19.71
N ASP A 267 28.02 -3.38 20.60
CA ASP A 267 29.10 -4.33 20.87
C ASP A 267 28.81 -5.38 21.98
N GLY A 268 27.61 -5.36 22.55
CA GLY A 268 27.22 -6.26 23.64
C GLY A 268 27.73 -5.90 25.04
N ASN A 269 28.45 -4.78 25.21
CA ASN A 269 29.06 -4.44 26.50
C ASN A 269 28.33 -3.33 27.25
N ASN A 270 28.16 -2.15 26.64
CA ASN A 270 27.55 -0.99 27.31
C ASN A 270 26.90 0.04 26.38
N GLU A 271 26.88 -0.23 25.08
CA GLU A 271 26.39 0.68 24.05
C GLU A 271 24.86 0.57 23.92
N TYR A 272 24.20 1.72 23.73
CA TYR A 272 22.75 1.77 23.50
C TYR A 272 22.36 3.08 22.80
N ALA A 273 21.10 3.23 22.45
CA ALA A 273 20.52 4.53 22.09
C ALA A 273 19.36 4.88 23.02
N ASP A 274 19.24 6.15 23.36
CA ASP A 274 18.19 6.71 24.22
C ASP A 274 17.30 7.64 23.39
N ILE A 275 16.02 7.32 23.29
CA ILE A 275 15.03 8.12 22.55
C ILE A 275 14.41 9.14 23.51
N ASP A 276 14.20 10.37 23.07
CA ASP A 276 13.44 11.38 23.82
C ASP A 276 12.11 10.81 24.34
N ASP A 277 11.73 11.16 25.57
CA ASP A 277 10.53 10.64 26.21
C ASP A 277 9.23 11.25 25.65
N TRP A 278 8.21 10.41 25.46
CA TRP A 278 6.86 10.86 25.05
C TRP A 278 5.75 10.00 25.67
N GLU A 279 4.52 10.52 25.65
CA GLU A 279 3.33 9.79 26.12
C GLU A 279 2.83 8.82 25.04
N TRP A 280 2.69 7.54 25.40
CA TRP A 280 2.07 6.54 24.54
C TRP A 280 1.60 5.30 25.33
N GLY A 281 0.74 4.50 24.70
CA GLY A 281 0.20 3.25 25.21
C GLY A 281 -1.07 2.81 24.46
N GLY A 282 -1.85 1.92 25.06
CA GLY A 282 -3.03 1.34 24.43
C GLY A 282 -2.68 0.34 23.31
N THR A 283 -3.60 0.13 22.37
CA THR A 283 -3.34 -0.68 21.18
C THR A 283 -2.07 -0.18 20.48
N THR A 284 -1.13 -1.06 20.17
CA THR A 284 0.13 -0.65 19.54
C THR A 284 0.71 -1.73 18.65
N SER A 285 1.50 -1.28 17.67
CA SER A 285 2.37 -2.13 16.87
C SER A 285 3.77 -1.54 16.79
N ILE A 286 4.78 -2.38 16.87
CA ILE A 286 6.19 -2.00 16.79
C ILE A 286 6.87 -2.91 15.77
N GLU A 287 7.50 -2.32 14.76
CA GLU A 287 8.29 -3.01 13.75
C GLU A 287 9.78 -2.75 14.02
N VAL A 288 10.59 -3.81 13.98
CA VAL A 288 12.04 -3.73 14.07
C VAL A 288 12.70 -4.55 12.99
N TYR A 289 13.84 -4.08 12.50
CA TYR A 289 14.75 -4.88 11.68
C TYR A 289 16.12 -4.93 12.33
N VAL A 290 16.49 -6.12 12.78
CA VAL A 290 17.63 -6.33 13.69
C VAL A 290 18.42 -7.57 13.31
N LYS A 291 19.73 -7.53 13.51
CA LYS A 291 20.65 -8.66 13.36
C LYS A 291 21.40 -8.84 14.67
N TYR A 292 21.23 -9.99 15.32
CA TYR A 292 22.06 -10.37 16.47
C TYR A 292 23.34 -11.04 15.99
N ASP A 293 24.49 -10.59 16.50
CA ASP A 293 25.79 -11.23 16.27
C ASP A 293 26.03 -12.31 17.35
N SER A 294 25.63 -12.03 18.60
CA SER A 294 25.54 -13.01 19.68
C SER A 294 24.40 -12.67 20.65
N PHE A 295 23.96 -13.64 21.46
CA PHE A 295 22.84 -13.49 22.40
C PHE A 295 23.35 -13.42 23.84
N ASN A 296 23.35 -12.21 24.40
CA ASN A 296 23.55 -12.03 25.83
C ASN A 296 22.26 -12.31 26.60
N GLU A 297 22.37 -12.46 27.92
CA GLU A 297 21.22 -12.73 28.78
C GLU A 297 20.18 -11.61 28.62
N TYR A 298 19.01 -11.95 28.07
CA TYR A 298 17.89 -11.01 27.97
C TYR A 298 18.23 -9.70 27.22
N SER A 299 19.19 -9.73 26.29
CA SER A 299 19.56 -8.55 25.51
C SER A 299 18.37 -7.94 24.73
N ARG A 300 18.20 -6.63 24.87
CA ARG A 300 17.02 -5.90 24.39
C ARG A 300 17.23 -5.38 22.99
N VAL A 301 16.28 -5.64 22.09
CA VAL A 301 16.13 -4.77 20.92
C VAL A 301 15.68 -3.39 21.41
N PHE A 302 14.65 -3.35 22.26
CA PHE A 302 14.22 -2.16 22.98
C PHE A 302 13.62 -2.49 24.36
N ASP A 303 13.65 -1.50 25.25
CA ASP A 303 13.00 -1.50 26.56
C ASP A 303 12.52 -0.08 26.87
N PHE A 304 11.20 0.09 26.86
CA PHE A 304 10.56 1.36 27.16
C PHE A 304 9.87 1.25 28.51
N GLY A 305 10.31 1.98 29.55
CA GLY A 305 9.83 1.80 30.91
C GLY A 305 10.23 2.88 31.93
N ASN A 306 9.95 2.63 33.20
CA ASN A 306 10.23 3.51 34.33
C ASN A 306 11.22 2.88 35.33
N GLY A 307 12.09 2.00 34.84
CA GLY A 307 12.93 1.13 35.66
C GLY A 307 12.47 -0.33 35.63
N GLU A 308 13.10 -1.17 36.45
CA GLU A 308 12.81 -2.60 36.51
C GLU A 308 11.36 -2.86 36.98
N ASN A 309 10.64 -3.71 36.23
CA ASN A 309 9.25 -4.10 36.50
C ASN A 309 8.33 -2.89 36.73
N ASN A 310 8.49 -1.84 35.92
CA ASN A 310 7.76 -0.59 36.06
C ASN A 310 7.29 -0.09 34.70
N ASP A 311 6.12 -0.57 34.29
CA ASP A 311 5.45 -0.25 33.01
C ASP A 311 6.33 -0.49 31.77
N ASN A 312 7.28 -1.43 31.86
CA ASN A 312 8.17 -1.78 30.75
C ASN A 312 7.41 -2.38 29.57
N VAL A 313 7.87 -2.05 28.36
CA VAL A 313 7.45 -2.67 27.11
C VAL A 313 8.72 -3.10 26.40
N VAL A 314 8.91 -4.42 26.25
CA VAL A 314 10.22 -4.98 25.89
C VAL A 314 10.13 -5.99 24.76
N LEU A 315 11.05 -5.90 23.81
CA LEU A 315 11.33 -6.93 22.81
C LEU A 315 12.78 -7.37 22.96
N CYS A 316 12.99 -8.65 23.22
CA CYS A 316 14.30 -9.19 23.58
C CYS A 316 14.41 -10.67 23.20
N ASN A 317 15.62 -11.21 23.34
CA ASN A 317 15.81 -12.65 23.37
C ASN A 317 15.55 -13.22 24.78
N THR A 318 15.29 -14.53 24.88
CA THR A 318 15.02 -15.20 26.17
C THR A 318 16.29 -15.81 26.74
N GLU A 319 16.67 -15.41 27.96
CA GLU A 319 17.94 -15.83 28.59
C GLU A 319 19.09 -15.62 27.59
N THR A 320 19.94 -16.62 27.35
CA THR A 320 21.00 -16.58 26.33
C THR A 320 20.62 -17.30 25.03
N THR A 321 19.34 -17.60 24.83
CA THR A 321 18.82 -18.25 23.62
C THR A 321 18.41 -17.21 22.58
N SER A 322 18.08 -17.65 21.35
CA SER A 322 17.56 -16.77 20.30
C SER A 322 16.03 -16.62 20.31
N THR A 323 15.32 -17.19 21.29
CA THR A 323 13.85 -17.16 21.34
C THR A 323 13.35 -15.73 21.53
N ILE A 324 12.50 -15.28 20.61
CA ILE A 324 11.90 -13.94 20.63
C ILE A 324 10.91 -13.87 21.78
N ARG A 325 11.11 -12.89 22.67
CA ARG A 325 10.22 -12.55 23.77
C ARG A 325 9.71 -11.13 23.60
N TRP A 326 8.39 -11.01 23.54
CA TRP A 326 7.65 -9.75 23.59
C TRP A 326 6.88 -9.69 24.90
N ALA A 327 7.06 -8.63 25.69
CA ALA A 327 6.38 -8.50 26.97
C ALA A 327 5.95 -7.06 27.27
N VAL A 328 4.78 -6.95 27.89
CA VAL A 328 4.24 -5.71 28.47
C VAL A 328 4.12 -5.94 29.97
N PHE A 329 4.67 -5.00 30.73
CA PHE A 329 4.57 -4.92 32.18
C PHE A 329 3.56 -3.84 32.53
N GLN A 330 2.75 -4.12 33.54
CA GLN A 330 1.94 -3.13 34.25
C GLN A 330 2.27 -3.30 35.72
N GLU A 331 2.99 -2.33 36.28
CA GLU A 331 3.63 -2.44 37.59
C GLU A 331 4.45 -3.75 37.70
N SER A 332 4.34 -4.49 38.82
CA SER A 332 5.07 -5.72 39.09
C SER A 332 4.59 -6.96 38.33
N THR A 333 3.58 -6.83 37.47
CA THR A 333 3.05 -7.95 36.68
C THR A 333 3.46 -7.81 35.22
N ASN A 334 3.56 -8.93 34.50
CA ASN A 334 3.78 -8.92 33.06
C ASN A 334 2.92 -9.93 32.33
N LYS A 335 2.67 -9.64 31.05
CA LYS A 335 2.20 -10.57 30.05
C LYS A 335 3.24 -10.65 28.95
N ALA A 336 3.70 -11.87 28.68
CA ALA A 336 4.74 -12.12 27.70
C ALA A 336 4.32 -13.25 26.75
N ILE A 337 4.78 -13.16 25.52
CA ILE A 337 4.78 -14.24 24.53
C ILE A 337 6.23 -14.57 24.17
N GLU A 338 6.55 -15.85 24.21
CA GLU A 338 7.78 -16.44 23.68
C GLU A 338 7.39 -17.32 22.50
N THR A 339 8.04 -17.15 21.35
CA THR A 339 7.62 -17.81 20.10
C THR A 339 8.84 -18.26 19.28
N SER A 340 8.86 -18.02 17.97
CA SER A 340 9.96 -18.26 17.06
C SER A 340 11.29 -17.64 17.54
N ASN A 341 12.33 -17.84 16.76
CA ASN A 341 13.68 -17.40 17.12
C ASN A 341 14.14 -16.25 16.22
N PHE A 342 14.96 -15.34 16.76
CA PHE A 342 15.81 -14.48 15.95
C PHE A 342 16.77 -15.36 15.13
N ASP A 343 17.05 -14.94 13.90
CA ASP A 343 18.01 -15.61 13.04
C ASP A 343 19.43 -15.16 13.44
N SER A 344 20.22 -16.08 14.02
CA SER A 344 21.58 -15.77 14.48
C SER A 344 22.47 -15.33 13.31
N ALA A 345 23.23 -14.24 13.50
CA ALA A 345 24.10 -13.65 12.49
C ALA A 345 23.40 -13.34 11.15
N SER A 346 22.07 -13.18 11.17
CA SER A 346 21.24 -12.88 10.02
C SER A 346 20.17 -11.87 10.40
N TRP A 347 19.73 -11.09 9.42
CA TRP A 347 18.69 -10.11 9.66
C TRP A 347 17.35 -10.76 9.94
N THR A 348 16.68 -10.30 11.00
CA THR A 348 15.32 -10.71 11.36
C THR A 348 14.42 -9.48 11.34
N HIS A 349 13.33 -9.57 10.58
CA HIS A 349 12.23 -8.60 10.63
C HIS A 349 11.20 -9.08 11.63
N VAL A 350 10.89 -8.25 12.63
CA VAL A 350 9.93 -8.59 13.68
C VAL A 350 8.90 -7.48 13.79
N VAL A 351 7.62 -7.86 13.80
CA VAL A 351 6.52 -6.97 14.18
C VAL A 351 5.86 -7.54 15.43
N ALA A 352 5.80 -6.75 16.49
CA ALA A 352 5.06 -7.09 17.71
C ALA A 352 3.83 -6.19 17.81
N THR A 353 2.66 -6.79 18.03
CA THR A 353 1.40 -6.06 18.20
C THR A 353 0.71 -6.43 19.50
N VAL A 354 -0.09 -5.52 20.03
CA VAL A 354 -1.03 -5.79 21.11
C VAL A 354 -2.29 -4.95 20.93
N SER A 355 -3.44 -5.61 21.05
CA SER A 355 -4.78 -5.01 20.94
C SER A 355 -5.73 -5.72 21.89
N GLY A 356 -6.32 -4.98 22.82
CA GLY A 356 -7.10 -5.52 23.93
C GLY A 356 -6.30 -6.54 24.75
N THR A 357 -6.73 -7.80 24.72
CA THR A 357 -6.05 -8.92 25.40
C THR A 357 -5.18 -9.76 24.46
N THR A 358 -5.05 -9.37 23.19
CA THR A 358 -4.36 -10.17 22.18
C THR A 358 -3.00 -9.56 21.85
N MET A 359 -1.92 -10.30 22.11
CA MET A 359 -0.57 -10.02 21.61
C MET A 359 -0.25 -10.92 20.41
N LYS A 360 0.40 -10.37 19.39
CA LYS A 360 0.93 -11.15 18.27
C LYS A 360 2.38 -10.80 18.01
N VAL A 361 3.16 -11.78 17.58
CA VAL A 361 4.52 -11.58 17.08
C VAL A 361 4.58 -12.17 15.68
N TYR A 362 5.10 -11.38 14.75
CA TYR A 362 5.35 -11.79 13.38
C TYR A 362 6.86 -11.80 13.14
N LYS A 363 7.34 -12.82 12.41
CA LYS A 363 8.72 -12.94 11.97
C LYS A 363 8.77 -13.02 10.45
N ASN A 364 9.62 -12.20 9.84
CA ASN A 364 9.91 -12.21 8.40
C ASN A 364 8.63 -12.22 7.55
N GLY A 365 7.67 -11.35 7.91
CA GLY A 365 6.41 -11.23 7.19
C GLY A 365 5.32 -12.23 7.58
N VAL A 366 5.53 -13.14 8.54
CA VAL A 366 4.57 -14.22 8.87
C VAL A 366 4.25 -14.25 10.37
N LEU A 367 2.98 -14.48 10.74
CA LEU A 367 2.56 -14.67 12.13
C LEU A 367 3.32 -15.84 12.78
N ALA A 368 4.10 -15.56 13.81
CA ALA A 368 4.89 -16.53 14.55
C ALA A 368 4.16 -17.04 15.80
N GLY A 369 3.39 -16.18 16.47
CA GLY A 369 2.63 -16.58 17.65
C GLY A 369 1.59 -15.55 18.07
N THR A 370 0.58 -16.06 18.79
CA THR A 370 -0.54 -15.29 19.36
C THR A 370 -0.72 -15.66 20.83
N LYS A 371 -1.03 -14.66 21.67
CA LYS A 371 -1.42 -14.82 23.07
C LYS A 371 -2.69 -14.02 23.33
N THR A 372 -3.72 -14.61 23.92
CA THR A 372 -5.07 -14.01 24.06
C THR A 372 -5.44 -13.56 25.48
N ASP A 373 -4.57 -13.81 26.47
CA ASP A 373 -4.72 -13.40 27.87
C ASP A 373 -3.74 -12.28 28.27
N ALA A 374 -3.42 -11.37 27.34
CA ALA A 374 -2.51 -10.24 27.54
C ALA A 374 -3.22 -8.95 28.00
N TYR A 375 -2.49 -7.84 27.99
CA TYR A 375 -3.03 -6.49 28.14
C TYR A 375 -2.17 -5.48 27.36
N GLU A 376 -2.78 -4.36 27.00
CA GLU A 376 -2.11 -3.23 26.37
C GLU A 376 -1.20 -2.46 27.35
N PRO A 377 -0.15 -1.78 26.90
CA PRO A 377 0.62 -0.86 27.73
C PRO A 377 -0.25 0.27 28.28
N ASN A 378 -0.02 0.68 29.52
CA ASN A 378 -0.64 1.90 30.06
C ASN A 378 -0.22 3.13 29.23
N VAL A 379 -1.17 4.04 29.00
CA VAL A 379 -0.92 5.34 28.37
C VAL A 379 -0.27 6.26 29.39
N LEU A 380 1.04 6.50 29.23
CA LEU A 380 1.83 7.39 30.09
C LEU A 380 3.16 7.75 29.42
N THR A 381 3.81 8.80 29.91
CA THR A 381 5.21 9.11 29.56
C THR A 381 6.15 8.28 30.42
N ARG A 382 6.91 7.39 29.77
CA ARG A 382 7.97 6.59 30.42
C ARG A 382 9.26 7.40 30.46
N THR A 383 10.13 7.15 31.44
CA THR A 383 11.40 7.88 31.62
C THR A 383 12.61 7.22 30.95
N GLN A 384 12.40 6.08 30.30
CA GLN A 384 13.44 5.29 29.64
C GLN A 384 12.85 4.81 28.32
N HIS A 385 13.40 5.25 27.19
CA HIS A 385 13.05 4.74 25.87
C HIS A 385 14.31 4.22 25.17
N TRP A 386 14.81 3.08 25.64
CA TRP A 386 16.11 2.58 25.23
C TRP A 386 16.04 1.55 24.11
N LEU A 387 17.02 1.63 23.21
CA LEU A 387 17.35 0.59 22.23
C LEU A 387 18.68 -0.06 22.60
N GLY A 388 18.76 -1.39 22.62
CA GLY A 388 20.02 -2.10 22.87
C GLY A 388 20.36 -2.43 24.33
N ARG A 389 19.52 -1.98 25.29
CA ARG A 389 19.69 -2.27 26.72
C ARG A 389 18.35 -2.39 27.45
N GLY A 390 18.37 -3.02 28.62
CA GLY A 390 17.21 -3.12 29.51
C GLY A 390 17.33 -2.29 30.78
N ALA A 391 16.20 -2.21 31.49
CA ALA A 391 16.12 -1.59 32.82
C ALA A 391 16.75 -2.45 33.94
N TRP A 392 16.97 -3.73 33.69
CA TRP A 392 17.53 -4.69 34.63
C TRP A 392 19.05 -4.66 34.63
N SER A 393 19.65 -4.59 35.82
CA SER A 393 21.12 -4.49 35.95
C SER A 393 21.88 -5.77 35.60
N ASN A 394 21.20 -6.93 35.63
CA ASN A 394 21.77 -8.24 35.31
C ASN A 394 21.57 -8.64 33.84
N ASP A 395 20.73 -7.91 33.10
CA ASP A 395 20.52 -8.18 31.67
C ASP A 395 21.71 -7.65 30.87
N GLY A 396 22.06 -8.39 29.83
CA GLY A 396 23.14 -8.02 28.92
C GLY A 396 22.74 -6.94 27.92
N TYR A 397 23.74 -6.24 27.40
CA TYR A 397 23.57 -5.33 26.27
C TYR A 397 23.49 -6.13 24.97
N THR A 398 22.86 -5.55 23.96
CA THR A 398 22.72 -6.20 22.64
C THR A 398 24.05 -6.20 21.91
N ASP A 399 24.48 -7.39 21.46
CA ASP A 399 25.58 -7.57 20.50
C ASP A 399 24.99 -7.80 19.11
N GLY A 400 25.02 -6.76 18.27
CA GLY A 400 24.36 -6.82 16.97
C GLY A 400 24.17 -5.46 16.33
N THR A 401 23.27 -5.40 15.34
CA THR A 401 22.95 -4.20 14.57
C THR A 401 21.45 -3.99 14.48
N ILE A 402 20.98 -2.80 14.82
CA ILE A 402 19.59 -2.37 14.62
C ILE A 402 19.55 -1.48 13.37
N ALA A 403 18.84 -1.92 12.33
CA ALA A 403 18.66 -1.11 11.13
C ALA A 403 17.65 0.01 11.39
N TYR A 404 16.49 -0.33 11.94
CA TYR A 404 15.44 0.63 12.23
C TYR A 404 14.40 0.14 13.24
N VAL A 405 13.63 1.10 13.77
CA VAL A 405 12.42 0.89 14.59
C VAL A 405 11.30 1.78 14.07
N LYS A 406 10.10 1.22 13.89
CA LYS A 406 8.87 1.97 13.62
C LYS A 406 7.81 1.66 14.66
N MET A 407 6.99 2.65 14.97
CA MET A 407 5.91 2.53 15.95
C MET A 407 4.59 3.06 15.43
N TRP A 408 3.52 2.35 15.80
CA TRP A 408 2.15 2.75 15.59
C TRP A 408 1.41 2.80 16.92
N HIS A 409 0.77 3.93 17.20
CA HIS A 409 -0.07 4.14 18.38
C HIS A 409 -1.54 4.01 17.98
N GLY A 410 -2.34 3.32 18.79
CA GLY A 410 -3.77 3.08 18.53
C GLY A 410 -4.06 2.13 17.37
N VAL A 411 -3.06 1.45 16.82
CA VAL A 411 -3.20 0.64 15.59
C VAL A 411 -2.55 -0.73 15.77
N GLU A 412 -3.34 -1.78 15.52
CA GLU A 412 -2.87 -3.15 15.39
C GLU A 412 -2.60 -3.46 13.91
N LEU A 413 -1.33 -3.67 13.56
CA LEU A 413 -0.92 -4.12 12.24
C LEU A 413 -1.46 -5.53 11.98
N GLN A 414 -2.10 -5.71 10.83
CA GLN A 414 -2.61 -6.99 10.41
C GLN A 414 -1.58 -7.75 9.58
N GLN A 415 -1.81 -9.05 9.37
CA GLN A 415 -0.91 -9.91 8.58
C GLN A 415 -0.58 -9.31 7.20
N SER A 416 -1.55 -8.68 6.53
CA SER A 416 -1.31 -8.01 5.24
C SER A 416 -0.36 -6.81 5.37
N ASP A 417 -0.51 -5.98 6.39
CA ASP A 417 0.37 -4.83 6.63
C ASP A 417 1.79 -5.31 6.90
N VAL A 418 1.93 -6.36 7.73
CA VAL A 418 3.21 -6.97 8.06
C VAL A 418 3.90 -7.56 6.84
N THR A 419 3.15 -8.22 5.94
CA THR A 419 3.69 -8.72 4.67
C THR A 419 4.21 -7.56 3.81
N THR A 420 3.45 -6.47 3.69
CA THR A 420 3.89 -5.26 2.96
C THR A 420 5.14 -4.65 3.56
N LEU A 421 5.19 -4.51 4.89
CA LEU A 421 6.34 -3.98 5.62
C LEU A 421 7.58 -4.87 5.44
N TYR A 422 7.42 -6.18 5.52
CA TYR A 422 8.51 -7.13 5.28
C TYR A 422 9.06 -6.99 3.87
N VAL A 423 8.21 -6.89 2.84
CA VAL A 423 8.65 -6.65 1.46
C VAL A 423 9.36 -5.30 1.34
N ALA A 424 8.93 -4.27 2.07
CA ALA A 424 9.46 -2.91 2.04
C ALA A 424 10.62 -2.63 3.02
N ARG A 425 11.20 -3.67 3.64
CA ARG A 425 12.18 -3.48 4.71
C ARG A 425 13.53 -2.94 4.23
N GLU A 426 13.97 -3.26 3.01
CA GLU A 426 15.29 -2.86 2.51
C GLU A 426 15.24 -1.52 1.80
N LYS A 427 16.30 -0.71 1.91
CA LYS A 427 16.50 0.43 1.02
C LYS A 427 16.83 -0.09 -0.37
N CYS A 428 16.29 0.57 -1.40
CA CYS A 428 16.67 0.22 -2.76
C CYS A 428 18.12 0.59 -3.03
N VAL A 429 18.82 -0.30 -3.72
CA VAL A 429 20.20 -0.13 -4.14
C VAL A 429 20.30 -0.24 -5.66
N ALA A 430 21.19 0.56 -6.24
CA ALA A 430 21.44 0.54 -7.67
C ALA A 430 22.11 -0.77 -8.08
N SER A 431 21.51 -1.45 -9.06
CA SER A 431 22.07 -2.63 -9.68
C SER A 431 22.59 -2.32 -11.08
N THR A 432 23.49 -3.18 -11.58
CA THR A 432 23.93 -3.24 -12.97
C THR A 432 23.31 -4.43 -13.73
N SER A 433 22.52 -5.28 -13.06
CA SER A 433 21.90 -6.46 -13.66
C SER A 433 20.54 -6.11 -14.26
N PRO A 434 20.32 -6.29 -15.58
CA PRO A 434 19.04 -5.94 -16.22
C PRO A 434 17.81 -6.72 -15.73
N SER A 435 18.00 -7.81 -14.99
CA SER A 435 16.90 -8.58 -14.38
C SER A 435 16.31 -7.93 -13.13
N ASP A 436 17.03 -6.98 -12.53
CA ASP A 436 16.74 -6.48 -11.19
C ASP A 436 15.65 -5.42 -11.26
N ASN A 437 14.48 -5.78 -10.73
CA ASN A 437 13.24 -5.02 -10.85
C ASN A 437 12.82 -4.32 -9.54
N GLY A 438 13.66 -4.35 -8.50
CA GLY A 438 13.41 -3.74 -7.21
C GLY A 438 12.68 -4.61 -6.19
N SER A 439 12.20 -5.81 -6.56
CA SER A 439 11.42 -6.67 -5.65
C SER A 439 12.23 -7.11 -4.42
N ASP A 440 13.54 -7.29 -4.57
CA ASP A 440 14.49 -7.67 -3.52
C ASP A 440 15.31 -6.47 -3.00
N GLY A 441 14.97 -5.26 -3.42
CA GLY A 441 15.74 -4.04 -3.12
C GLY A 441 16.79 -3.69 -4.19
N ASN A 442 17.12 -4.58 -5.13
CA ASN A 442 18.04 -4.25 -6.22
C ASN A 442 17.25 -3.74 -7.42
N LEU A 443 17.56 -2.53 -7.92
CA LEU A 443 16.89 -1.97 -9.10
C LEU A 443 17.90 -1.53 -10.16
N TYR A 444 17.67 -1.95 -11.41
CA TYR A 444 18.41 -1.48 -12.58
C TYR A 444 17.68 -0.33 -13.30
N CYS A 445 18.32 0.83 -13.38
CA CYS A 445 17.83 1.97 -14.15
C CYS A 445 18.28 1.88 -15.62
N ILE A 446 17.37 1.48 -16.50
CA ILE A 446 17.66 1.08 -17.88
C ILE A 446 18.29 2.22 -18.68
N ASN A 447 17.69 3.42 -18.62
CA ASN A 447 18.22 4.61 -19.28
C ASN A 447 18.76 5.61 -18.25
N GLY A 448 19.67 5.15 -17.40
CA GLY A 448 20.30 5.96 -16.36
C GLY A 448 19.33 6.40 -15.26
N GLY A 449 19.82 7.20 -14.31
CA GLY A 449 19.05 7.67 -13.17
C GLY A 449 19.64 7.23 -11.83
N THR A 450 18.95 7.63 -10.75
CA THR A 450 19.31 7.35 -9.37
C THR A 450 18.22 6.52 -8.71
N VAL A 451 18.59 5.36 -8.17
CA VAL A 451 17.67 4.48 -7.44
C VAL A 451 17.25 5.14 -6.13
N SER A 452 15.96 5.03 -5.82
CA SER A 452 15.32 5.51 -4.60
C SER A 452 14.21 4.54 -4.17
N GLY A 453 13.67 4.76 -2.98
CA GLY A 453 12.59 3.96 -2.40
C GLY A 453 13.09 2.78 -1.56
N VAL A 454 12.18 1.84 -1.34
CA VAL A 454 12.41 0.60 -0.58
C VAL A 454 11.99 -0.63 -1.39
N SER A 455 12.49 -1.81 -1.03
CA SER A 455 12.22 -3.06 -1.72
C SER A 455 10.72 -3.27 -2.00
N GLY A 456 10.39 -3.77 -3.21
CA GLY A 456 9.02 -3.86 -3.71
C GLY A 456 8.39 -2.53 -4.19
N SER A 457 9.03 -1.39 -3.96
CA SER A 457 8.59 -0.05 -4.41
C SER A 457 9.75 0.79 -4.97
N CYS A 458 10.84 0.14 -5.39
CA CYS A 458 12.01 0.84 -5.92
C CYS A 458 11.64 1.64 -7.17
N THR A 459 12.21 2.84 -7.28
CA THR A 459 12.07 3.66 -8.47
C THR A 459 13.41 4.31 -8.85
N CYS A 460 13.58 4.52 -10.15
CA CYS A 460 14.63 5.33 -10.72
C CYS A 460 14.11 6.75 -10.87
N THR A 461 14.86 7.69 -10.31
CA THR A 461 14.64 9.12 -10.46
C THR A 461 15.70 9.72 -11.37
N SER A 462 15.44 10.90 -11.92
CA SER A 462 16.43 11.59 -12.79
C SER A 462 16.91 10.75 -13.98
N CYS A 463 15.97 10.08 -14.66
CA CYS A 463 16.25 9.34 -15.89
C CYS A 463 16.97 10.21 -16.91
N ASN A 464 17.74 9.59 -17.82
CA ASN A 464 18.30 10.30 -18.96
C ASN A 464 17.20 11.00 -19.75
N THR A 465 17.53 12.14 -20.36
CA THR A 465 16.61 12.94 -21.17
C THR A 465 15.87 12.08 -22.19
N GLY A 466 14.54 12.25 -22.24
CA GLY A 466 13.67 11.50 -23.13
C GLY A 466 13.17 10.16 -22.57
N PHE A 467 13.50 9.80 -21.32
CA PHE A 467 13.04 8.55 -20.70
C PHE A 467 12.34 8.78 -19.36
N GLY A 468 11.42 7.88 -19.01
CA GLY A 468 10.65 7.86 -17.78
C GLY A 468 10.28 6.44 -17.35
N GLY A 469 9.32 6.32 -16.45
CA GLY A 469 8.93 5.03 -15.86
C GLY A 469 9.73 4.67 -14.61
N SER A 470 9.25 3.71 -13.84
CA SER A 470 9.82 3.30 -12.55
C SER A 470 11.27 2.82 -12.63
N SER A 471 11.72 2.34 -13.79
CA SER A 471 13.08 1.88 -14.04
C SER A 471 13.75 2.67 -15.17
N CYS A 472 13.24 3.88 -15.49
CA CYS A 472 13.65 4.67 -16.65
C CYS A 472 13.54 3.92 -17.98
N GLN A 473 12.59 2.99 -18.10
CA GLN A 473 12.43 2.10 -19.25
C GLN A 473 11.52 2.68 -20.34
N ASP A 474 10.67 3.65 -20.00
CA ASP A 474 9.64 4.15 -20.90
C ASP A 474 10.21 5.30 -21.75
N PRO A 475 10.30 5.16 -23.09
CA PRO A 475 10.65 6.28 -23.95
C PRO A 475 9.50 7.30 -23.97
N LEU A 476 9.82 8.56 -23.72
CA LEU A 476 8.86 9.67 -23.71
C LEU A 476 8.56 10.15 -25.14
N SER A 477 7.43 10.84 -25.31
CA SER A 477 7.06 11.45 -26.58
C SER A 477 8.10 12.47 -27.05
N CYS A 478 8.36 12.47 -28.35
CA CYS A 478 9.33 13.39 -28.93
C CYS A 478 8.84 14.84 -28.89
N VAL A 479 9.77 15.76 -28.68
CA VAL A 479 9.55 17.19 -28.66
C VAL A 479 10.30 17.84 -29.81
N ALA A 480 9.67 18.83 -30.43
CA ALA A 480 10.32 19.63 -31.48
C ALA A 480 11.45 20.47 -30.89
N SER A 481 12.63 20.34 -31.47
CA SER A 481 13.80 21.15 -31.18
C SER A 481 14.04 22.17 -32.27
N THR A 482 14.88 23.17 -31.99
CA THR A 482 15.48 24.08 -32.99
C THR A 482 16.98 23.85 -33.15
N SER A 483 17.56 22.88 -32.44
CA SER A 483 18.99 22.58 -32.50
C SER A 483 19.28 21.57 -33.61
N PRO A 484 20.14 21.90 -34.59
CA PRO A 484 20.50 20.97 -35.67
C PRO A 484 21.23 19.69 -35.23
N SER A 485 21.68 19.62 -33.97
CA SER A 485 22.29 18.43 -33.38
C SER A 485 21.30 17.37 -32.93
N ASP A 486 20.01 17.71 -32.85
CA ASP A 486 19.02 16.89 -32.15
C ASP A 486 18.43 15.86 -33.10
N THR A 487 18.84 14.61 -32.90
CA THR A 487 18.54 13.46 -33.79
C THR A 487 17.32 12.65 -33.36
N GLY A 488 16.65 13.04 -32.27
CA GLY A 488 15.55 12.27 -31.67
C GLY A 488 16.00 11.19 -30.67
N SER A 489 17.30 10.99 -30.49
CA SER A 489 17.81 9.93 -29.60
C SER A 489 17.50 10.18 -28.11
N ASP A 490 17.42 11.45 -27.71
CA ASP A 490 17.06 11.91 -26.36
C ASP A 490 15.61 12.44 -26.29
N GLY A 491 14.79 12.15 -27.31
CA GLY A 491 13.43 12.65 -27.43
C GLY A 491 13.33 14.04 -28.07
N ASN A 492 14.43 14.75 -28.33
CA ASN A 492 14.39 16.02 -29.05
C ASN A 492 14.73 15.81 -30.52
N LEU A 493 13.88 16.28 -31.44
CA LEU A 493 14.12 16.17 -32.88
C LEU A 493 13.98 17.52 -33.58
N TYR A 494 14.95 17.84 -34.45
CA TYR A 494 14.90 19.03 -35.31
C TYR A 494 14.43 18.69 -36.73
N CYS A 495 13.31 19.28 -37.16
CA CYS A 495 12.84 19.20 -38.55
C CYS A 495 13.38 20.41 -39.35
N ILE A 496 14.40 20.19 -40.16
CA ILE A 496 15.28 21.21 -40.75
C ILE A 496 14.51 22.25 -41.58
N ASN A 497 13.60 21.80 -42.44
CA ASN A 497 12.80 22.67 -43.31
C ASN A 497 11.34 22.83 -42.84
N GLY A 498 11.12 22.69 -41.53
CA GLY A 498 9.79 22.75 -40.94
C GLY A 498 9.02 21.44 -41.06
N GLY A 499 8.05 21.26 -40.17
CA GLY A 499 7.30 20.02 -40.03
C GLY A 499 6.82 19.82 -38.59
N THR A 500 6.10 18.72 -38.35
CA THR A 500 5.64 18.33 -37.02
C THR A 500 6.38 17.09 -36.55
N VAL A 501 6.94 17.14 -35.34
CA VAL A 501 7.59 15.99 -34.69
C VAL A 501 6.54 15.03 -34.13
N SER A 502 6.80 13.73 -34.28
CA SER A 502 6.01 12.64 -33.69
C SER A 502 6.91 11.48 -33.25
N GLY A 503 6.34 10.48 -32.60
CA GLY A 503 7.07 9.31 -32.11
C GLY A 503 7.52 9.42 -30.65
N VAL A 504 8.42 8.53 -30.24
CA VAL A 504 9.02 8.48 -28.90
C VAL A 504 10.54 8.44 -29.00
N SER A 505 11.25 8.81 -27.93
CA SER A 505 12.71 8.84 -27.86
C SER A 505 13.37 7.61 -28.49
N GLY A 506 14.37 7.84 -29.35
CA GLY A 506 15.04 6.81 -30.15
C GLY A 506 14.34 6.44 -31.46
N SER A 507 13.12 6.92 -31.69
CA SER A 507 12.31 6.65 -32.90
C SER A 507 11.53 7.87 -33.38
N CYS A 508 11.99 9.07 -33.02
CA CYS A 508 11.35 10.32 -33.44
C CYS A 508 11.31 10.45 -34.96
N THR A 509 10.23 10.98 -35.50
CA THR A 509 10.06 11.26 -36.92
C THR A 509 9.51 12.66 -37.15
N CYS A 510 9.88 13.26 -38.28
CA CYS A 510 9.27 14.48 -38.77
C CYS A 510 8.21 14.14 -39.84
N THR A 511 7.03 14.75 -39.72
CA THR A 511 6.13 14.94 -40.88
C THR A 511 6.48 16.27 -41.51
N CYS A 512 7.03 16.23 -42.72
CA CYS A 512 7.61 17.40 -43.38
C CYS A 512 6.57 18.33 -43.97
N ALA A 513 6.92 19.61 -44.05
CA ALA A 513 6.14 20.59 -44.82
C ALA A 513 6.19 20.27 -46.33
N ASP A 514 5.16 20.69 -47.06
CA ASP A 514 5.02 20.45 -48.50
C ASP A 514 6.30 20.80 -49.29
N GLY A 515 6.71 19.89 -50.17
CA GLY A 515 7.93 20.04 -50.97
C GLY A 515 9.22 19.56 -50.29
N TYR A 516 9.15 18.98 -49.09
CA TYR A 516 10.29 18.39 -48.39
C TYR A 516 10.01 16.96 -47.90
N GLY A 517 11.05 16.13 -47.86
CA GLY A 517 11.07 14.75 -47.36
C GLY A 517 12.39 14.41 -46.65
N GLY A 518 12.53 13.15 -46.23
CA GLY A 518 13.64 12.70 -45.38
C GLY A 518 13.27 12.65 -43.89
N SER A 519 14.05 11.95 -43.07
CA SER A 519 13.68 11.68 -41.66
C SER A 519 13.72 12.92 -40.76
N GLY A 520 14.45 13.96 -41.18
CA GLY A 520 14.51 15.28 -40.54
C GLY A 520 14.09 16.43 -41.47
N CYS A 521 13.37 16.13 -42.56
CA CYS A 521 12.94 17.11 -43.59
C CYS A 521 14.10 17.83 -44.29
N GLU A 522 15.19 17.12 -44.51
CA GLU A 522 16.42 17.62 -45.11
C GLU A 522 16.40 17.68 -46.64
N ALA A 523 15.55 16.89 -47.30
CA ALA A 523 15.55 16.74 -48.75
C ALA A 523 14.37 17.47 -49.39
N PRO A 524 14.54 18.21 -50.50
CA PRO A 524 13.42 18.69 -51.30
C PRO A 524 12.80 17.53 -52.12
N GLU A 525 11.47 17.46 -52.19
CA GLU A 525 10.78 16.48 -53.05
C GLU A 525 10.91 16.83 -54.54
N PRO A 526 11.11 15.86 -55.46
CA PRO A 526 11.15 16.14 -56.89
C PRO A 526 9.75 16.54 -57.39
N ASP A 527 9.61 17.78 -57.87
CA ASP A 527 8.34 18.36 -58.29
C ASP A 527 7.52 17.47 -59.25
N MET A 528 6.27 17.26 -58.86
CA MET A 528 5.15 16.89 -59.74
C MET A 528 4.84 18.06 -60.69
N ILE A 529 5.63 18.21 -61.76
CA ILE A 529 5.24 18.99 -62.94
C ILE A 529 4.86 18.00 -64.04
N ASP A 530 3.56 17.77 -64.23
CA ASP A 530 2.97 17.72 -65.58
C ASP A 530 1.44 17.80 -65.52
N GLY A 531 0.93 18.97 -65.89
CA GLY A 531 -0.47 19.22 -66.22
C GLY A 531 -0.51 20.20 -67.38
N GLU A 532 -0.64 19.65 -68.60
CA GLU A 532 -0.76 20.39 -69.86
C GLU A 532 -1.86 21.46 -69.84
N GLY A 533 -1.59 22.63 -70.42
CA GLY A 533 -2.55 23.73 -70.48
C GLY A 533 -2.13 24.93 -71.32
N ASP A 534 -2.06 24.71 -72.63
CA ASP A 534 -2.38 25.65 -73.71
C ASP A 534 -1.34 26.70 -74.17
N ALA A 535 -0.99 26.60 -75.45
CA ALA A 535 -0.10 27.47 -76.19
C ALA A 535 -0.91 28.43 -77.06
N SER A 536 -1.14 29.67 -76.62
CA SER A 536 -1.61 30.74 -77.52
C SER A 536 -1.43 32.17 -76.99
N THR A 537 -0.20 32.65 -76.85
CA THR A 537 0.12 34.07 -77.11
C THR A 537 1.54 34.22 -77.67
N LEU A 538 1.64 34.05 -78.99
CA LEU A 538 2.75 34.57 -79.80
C LEU A 538 2.45 36.02 -80.18
N ALA A 539 3.27 36.98 -79.74
CA ALA A 539 3.43 38.29 -80.36
C ALA A 539 4.87 38.78 -80.06
N LEU A 540 5.81 38.58 -81.01
CA LEU A 540 6.33 39.59 -81.96
C LEU A 540 7.10 40.72 -81.22
N SER A 541 8.36 41.06 -81.53
CA SER A 541 9.05 41.09 -82.82
C SER A 541 10.58 41.09 -82.69
N PHE A 542 11.24 40.39 -83.61
CA PHE A 542 12.68 40.42 -83.87
C PHE A 542 13.15 41.71 -84.57
N THR A 543 14.45 41.97 -84.39
CA THR A 543 15.42 42.70 -85.26
C THR A 543 15.59 44.24 -85.19
N SER A 544 16.81 44.62 -84.74
CA SER A 544 17.74 45.60 -85.35
C SER A 544 17.94 46.99 -84.71
N VAL A 545 19.01 47.12 -83.91
CA VAL A 545 19.99 48.25 -83.90
C VAL A 545 21.32 47.62 -83.44
N ILE A 546 22.25 47.18 -84.29
CA ILE A 546 23.21 47.91 -85.15
C ILE A 546 23.86 49.13 -84.46
N VAL A 547 24.96 48.83 -83.76
CA VAL A 547 26.30 49.47 -83.83
C VAL A 547 26.38 50.98 -84.17
N VAL A 548 26.68 51.80 -83.15
CA VAL A 548 27.75 52.84 -83.07
C VAL A 548 27.97 53.06 -81.55
N LEU A 549 29.05 52.69 -80.87
CA LEU A 549 30.46 53.00 -81.10
C LEU A 549 31.32 51.72 -81.14
N ALA A 550 31.90 51.46 -82.31
CA ALA A 550 33.16 50.76 -82.43
C ALA A 550 34.28 51.82 -82.59
N ALA A 551 35.52 51.35 -82.46
CA ALA A 551 36.73 51.88 -83.09
C ALA A 551 37.57 52.94 -82.35
N VAL A 552 38.55 52.43 -81.62
CA VAL A 552 39.95 52.49 -82.09
C VAL A 552 40.32 51.02 -82.40
N ILE A 553 40.10 50.45 -83.61
CA ILE A 553 40.92 50.42 -84.85
C ILE A 553 42.44 50.49 -84.61
N GLY A 554 43.18 49.52 -85.16
CA GLY A 554 44.64 49.57 -85.28
C GLY A 554 45.36 48.49 -84.46
N ASN A 555 46.38 47.87 -85.04
CA ASN A 555 46.86 46.52 -84.69
C ASN A 555 45.82 45.58 -84.11
N LEU A 556 44.83 45.24 -84.95
CA LEU A 556 44.61 45.79 -86.33
C LEU A 556 43.19 45.41 -86.72
N TRP A 557 42.36 46.45 -86.86
CA TRP A 557 41.70 46.94 -88.10
C TRP A 557 40.38 46.23 -88.38
#